data_AF-A0A505I369-F1
#
_entry.id   AF-A0A505I369-F1
#
_cell.length_a   1.000
_cell.length_b   1.000
_cell.length_c   1.000
_cell.angle_alpha   90.00
_cell.angle_beta   90.00
_cell.angle_gamma   90.00
#
_symmetry.space_group_name_H-M   'P 1'
#
loop_
_entity.id
_entity.type
_entity.pdbx_description
1 polymer ?
#
loop_
_entity_poly.entity_id
_entity_poly.type
_entity_poly.pdbx_seq_one_letter_code
_entity_poly.pdbx_strand_id
1 'polypeptide(L)'
;MSLSSAEKKRLRDRRAQQTLRTKKQQYTAQLEDKVAHCERYHDDSGTQHLLQVIEGLQRENQLLRNRQEGLKTLITSSLRRPLRDPERLAFGWLGYHYSKWLFNPTPETFAKLPTFMHPVEEQLRIPHPASLDMLIWPEIRVTLIREWEVYSRQRDDLFGFLACCLKVRWPWGESILERDERNELVIKKRFHEMIMCKEGWGITREFVGVWPDVVRGVDVGEVLMEIG
;
A
#
# COMPACT_ATOMS: atom_id res chain seq x y z
N MET A 1 -62.83 39.26 -62.25
CA MET A 1 -61.63 40.13 -62.20
C MET A 1 -60.39 39.25 -62.11
N SER A 2 -59.44 39.39 -63.02
CA SER A 2 -58.16 38.65 -63.01
C SER A 2 -57.19 39.33 -62.04
N LEU A 3 -56.72 38.60 -61.02
CA LEU A 3 -55.71 39.07 -60.07
C LEU A 3 -54.45 39.56 -60.80
N SER A 4 -53.94 40.71 -60.36
CA SER A 4 -52.69 41.31 -60.86
C SER A 4 -51.49 40.40 -60.59
N SER A 5 -50.47 40.46 -61.45
CA SER A 5 -49.21 39.71 -61.29
C SER A 5 -48.57 39.92 -59.91
N ALA A 6 -48.66 41.15 -59.38
CA ALA A 6 -48.13 41.51 -58.06
C ALA A 6 -48.92 40.87 -56.90
N GLU A 7 -50.24 40.72 -57.04
CA GLU A 7 -51.09 40.06 -56.04
C GLU A 7 -50.84 38.54 -56.01
N LYS A 8 -50.67 37.93 -57.19
CA LYS A 8 -50.29 36.51 -57.32
C LYS A 8 -48.90 36.23 -56.71
N LYS A 9 -47.96 37.19 -56.77
CA LYS A 9 -46.65 37.08 -56.12
C LYS A 9 -46.78 37.14 -54.59
N ARG A 10 -47.51 38.13 -54.06
CA ARG A 10 -47.77 38.26 -52.61
C ARG A 10 -48.47 37.03 -52.03
N LEU A 11 -49.43 36.46 -52.75
CA LEU A 11 -50.12 35.24 -52.32
C LEU A 11 -49.19 34.02 -52.26
N ARG A 12 -48.27 33.90 -53.23
CA ARG A 12 -47.24 32.86 -53.25
C ARG A 12 -46.24 33.02 -52.10
N ASP A 13 -45.74 34.23 -51.85
CA ASP A 13 -44.82 34.51 -50.74
C ASP A 13 -45.47 34.23 -49.39
N ARG A 14 -46.74 34.60 -49.22
CA ARG A 14 -47.50 34.32 -47.99
C ARG A 14 -47.67 32.82 -47.75
N ARG A 15 -47.97 32.04 -48.79
CA ARG A 15 -48.02 30.57 -48.73
C ARG A 15 -46.65 29.94 -48.46
N ALA A 16 -45.59 30.46 -49.08
CA ALA A 16 -44.23 29.99 -48.86
C ALA A 16 -43.78 30.23 -47.42
N GLN A 17 -44.03 31.43 -46.87
CA GLN A 17 -43.76 31.74 -45.46
C GLN A 17 -44.58 30.86 -44.51
N GLN A 18 -45.86 30.61 -44.81
CA GLN A 18 -46.70 29.75 -43.99
C GLN A 18 -46.20 28.30 -44.02
N THR A 19 -45.82 27.79 -45.19
CA THR A 19 -45.23 26.46 -45.34
C THR A 19 -43.92 26.34 -44.57
N LEU A 20 -43.05 27.36 -44.65
CA LEU A 20 -41.76 27.36 -43.98
C LEU A 20 -41.90 27.43 -42.46
N ARG A 21 -42.86 28.23 -41.96
CA ARG A 21 -43.23 28.25 -40.53
C ARG A 21 -43.76 26.90 -40.07
N THR A 22 -44.65 26.29 -40.84
CA THR A 22 -45.24 24.96 -40.52
C THR A 22 -44.15 23.89 -40.46
N LYS A 23 -43.22 23.88 -41.42
CA LYS A 23 -42.06 22.96 -41.41
C LYS A 23 -41.15 23.18 -40.20
N LYS A 24 -40.85 24.44 -39.85
CA LYS A 24 -40.08 24.76 -38.64
C LYS A 24 -40.78 24.25 -37.38
N GLN A 25 -42.10 24.43 -37.31
CA GLN A 25 -42.91 24.02 -36.17
C GLN A 25 -42.93 22.49 -36.02
N GLN A 26 -43.11 21.75 -37.13
CA GLN A 26 -43.02 20.28 -37.15
C GLN A 26 -41.64 19.77 -36.75
N TYR A 27 -40.57 20.41 -37.25
CA TYR A 27 -39.21 20.03 -36.89
C TYR A 27 -38.91 20.29 -35.40
N THR A 28 -39.40 21.41 -34.86
CA THR A 28 -39.27 21.73 -33.44
C THR A 28 -39.99 20.69 -32.59
N ALA A 29 -41.24 20.34 -32.94
CA ALA A 29 -41.99 19.30 -32.25
C ALA A 29 -41.29 17.92 -32.30
N GLN A 30 -40.67 17.56 -33.44
CA GLN A 30 -39.88 16.33 -33.54
C GLN A 30 -38.63 16.35 -32.64
N LEU A 31 -37.97 17.50 -32.50
CA LEU A 31 -36.81 17.62 -31.61
C LEU A 31 -37.23 17.55 -30.15
N GLU A 32 -38.33 18.22 -29.78
CA GLU A 32 -38.89 18.17 -28.43
C GLU A 32 -39.26 16.73 -28.03
N ASP A 33 -39.87 15.96 -28.93
CA ASP A 33 -40.23 14.56 -28.66
C ASP A 33 -39.00 13.67 -28.49
N LYS A 34 -37.94 13.91 -29.28
CA LYS A 34 -36.64 13.21 -29.13
C LYS A 34 -35.94 13.57 -27.82
N VAL A 35 -35.96 14.84 -27.42
CA VAL A 35 -35.40 15.29 -26.14
C VAL A 35 -36.18 14.67 -24.98
N ALA A 36 -37.51 14.72 -25.02
CA ALA A 36 -38.37 14.12 -24.01
C ALA A 36 -38.24 12.59 -23.93
N HIS A 37 -37.91 11.92 -25.05
CA HIS A 37 -37.55 10.51 -25.08
C HIS A 37 -36.19 10.29 -24.40
N CYS A 38 -35.17 11.08 -24.76
CA CYS A 38 -33.85 11.01 -24.12
C CYS A 38 -33.95 11.23 -22.60
N GLU A 39 -34.65 12.27 -22.15
CA GLU A 39 -34.84 12.58 -20.72
C GLU A 39 -35.60 11.47 -19.98
N ARG A 40 -36.54 10.78 -20.64
CA ARG A 40 -37.30 9.68 -20.03
C ARG A 40 -36.51 8.38 -19.88
N TYR A 41 -35.59 8.09 -20.79
CA TYR A 41 -34.90 6.80 -20.87
C TYR A 41 -33.40 6.86 -20.55
N HIS A 42 -32.80 8.05 -20.56
CA HIS A 42 -31.42 8.32 -20.16
C HIS A 42 -31.41 9.33 -19.00
N ASP A 43 -31.91 8.90 -17.85
CA ASP A 43 -31.77 9.66 -16.61
C ASP A 43 -30.28 9.74 -16.22
N ASP A 44 -29.81 10.96 -15.95
CA ASP A 44 -28.47 11.24 -15.43
C ASP A 44 -28.18 10.43 -14.17
N SER A 45 -29.20 9.97 -13.43
CA SER A 45 -29.05 9.10 -12.26
C SER A 45 -28.23 7.84 -12.53
N GLY A 46 -28.44 7.17 -13.68
CA GLY A 46 -27.69 5.96 -14.03
C GLY A 46 -26.21 6.26 -14.29
N THR A 47 -25.94 7.35 -15.01
CA THR A 47 -24.59 7.85 -15.28
C THR A 47 -23.91 8.33 -13.99
N GLN A 48 -24.62 9.05 -13.12
CA GLN A 48 -24.14 9.52 -11.82
C GLN A 48 -23.82 8.35 -10.89
N HIS A 49 -24.64 7.30 -10.88
CA HIS A 49 -24.37 6.10 -10.11
C HIS A 49 -23.10 5.39 -10.59
N LEU A 50 -22.94 5.22 -11.90
CA LEU A 50 -21.72 4.64 -12.47
C LEU A 50 -20.47 5.48 -12.16
N LEU A 51 -20.58 6.81 -12.22
CA LEU A 51 -19.50 7.73 -11.84
C LEU A 51 -19.12 7.57 -10.36
N GLN A 52 -20.11 7.49 -9.46
CA GLN A 52 -19.86 7.24 -8.03
C GLN A 52 -19.16 5.89 -7.78
N VAL A 53 -19.57 4.84 -8.49
CA VAL A 53 -18.93 3.51 -8.40
C VAL A 53 -17.49 3.58 -8.93
N ILE A 54 -17.25 4.23 -10.06
CA ILE A 54 -15.91 4.42 -10.63
C ILE A 54 -15.02 5.18 -9.65
N GLU A 55 -15.49 6.28 -9.06
CA GLU A 55 -14.75 7.04 -8.05
C GLU A 55 -14.45 6.21 -6.80
N GLY A 56 -15.40 5.37 -6.36
CA GLY A 56 -15.20 4.42 -5.27
C GLY A 56 -14.08 3.42 -5.58
N LEU A 57 -14.17 2.76 -6.73
CA LEU A 57 -13.19 1.78 -7.19
C LEU A 57 -11.82 2.40 -7.44
N GLN A 58 -11.76 3.65 -7.93
CA GLN A 58 -10.49 4.36 -8.12
C GLN A 58 -9.82 4.66 -6.78
N ARG A 59 -10.58 5.09 -5.76
CA ARG A 59 -10.07 5.30 -4.40
C ARG A 59 -9.54 4.00 -3.79
N GLU A 60 -10.29 2.90 -3.93
CA GLU A 60 -9.85 1.58 -3.45
C GLU A 60 -8.58 1.11 -4.18
N ASN A 61 -8.53 1.24 -5.50
CA ASN A 61 -7.35 0.91 -6.28
C ASN A 61 -6.13 1.74 -5.86
N GLN A 62 -6.32 3.04 -5.59
CA GLN A 62 -5.22 3.89 -5.13
C GLN A 62 -4.69 3.42 -3.78
N LEU A 63 -5.58 3.06 -2.85
CA LEU A 63 -5.19 2.50 -1.55
C LEU A 63 -4.41 1.18 -1.71
N LEU A 64 -4.90 0.27 -2.56
CA LEU A 64 -4.24 -1.00 -2.85
C LEU A 64 -2.85 -0.79 -3.47
N ARG A 65 -2.72 0.15 -4.42
CA ARG A 65 -1.44 0.51 -5.03
C ARG A 65 -0.45 1.09 -4.03
N ASN A 66 -0.91 1.97 -3.14
CA ASN A 66 -0.07 2.53 -2.09
C ASN A 66 0.45 1.43 -1.14
N ARG A 67 -0.41 0.48 -0.76
CA ARG A 67 -0.01 -0.68 0.06
C ARG A 67 0.99 -1.57 -0.68
N GLN A 68 0.76 -1.84 -1.97
CA GLN A 68 1.69 -2.62 -2.81
C GLN A 68 3.06 -1.95 -2.92
N GLU A 69 3.12 -0.63 -3.06
CA GLU A 69 4.38 0.10 -3.15
C GLU A 69 5.16 0.06 -1.83
N GLY A 70 4.46 0.17 -0.70
CA GLY A 70 5.04 -0.05 0.63
C GLY A 70 5.67 -1.44 0.75
N LEU A 71 4.97 -2.49 0.31
CA LEU A 71 5.48 -3.86 0.31
C LEU A 71 6.72 -4.02 -0.58
N LYS A 72 6.69 -3.47 -1.79
CA LYS A 72 7.86 -3.50 -2.70
C LYS A 72 9.06 -2.82 -2.06
N THR A 73 8.85 -1.71 -1.38
CA THR A 73 9.90 -0.97 -0.69
C THR A 73 10.49 -1.80 0.46
N LEU A 74 9.65 -2.45 1.26
CA LEU A 74 10.07 -3.36 2.34
C LEU A 74 10.92 -4.52 1.83
N ILE A 75 10.47 -5.21 0.78
CA ILE A 75 11.16 -6.34 0.19
C ILE A 75 12.49 -5.90 -0.44
N THR A 76 12.45 -4.85 -1.27
CA THR A 76 13.62 -4.37 -2.01
C THR A 76 14.72 -3.84 -1.08
N SER A 77 14.33 -3.10 -0.04
CA SER A 77 15.27 -2.57 0.94
C SER A 77 15.94 -3.68 1.75
N SER A 78 15.23 -4.77 2.05
CA SER A 78 15.79 -5.92 2.76
C SER A 78 16.71 -6.77 1.88
N LEU A 79 16.37 -6.97 0.60
CA LEU A 79 17.13 -7.83 -0.31
C LEU A 79 18.54 -7.31 -0.61
N ARG A 80 18.74 -5.98 -0.66
CA ARG A 80 20.02 -5.36 -1.02
C ARG A 80 21.02 -5.24 0.14
N ARG A 81 20.62 -5.57 1.36
CA ARG A 81 21.44 -5.38 2.56
C ARG A 81 22.38 -6.58 2.77
N PRO A 82 23.55 -6.38 3.40
CA PRO A 82 24.54 -7.42 3.66
C PRO A 82 24.13 -8.35 4.83
N LEU A 83 22.92 -8.89 4.77
CA LEU A 83 22.40 -9.88 5.73
C LEU A 83 23.00 -11.26 5.43
N ARG A 84 23.38 -12.01 6.48
CA ARG A 84 23.73 -13.43 6.36
C ARG A 84 22.47 -14.26 6.11
N ASP A 85 22.64 -15.50 5.67
CA ASP A 85 21.51 -16.37 5.32
C ASP A 85 20.49 -16.56 6.45
N PRO A 86 20.88 -16.74 7.74
CA PRO A 86 19.92 -16.78 8.83
C PRO A 86 19.07 -15.50 8.95
N GLU A 87 19.71 -14.32 9.01
CA GLU A 87 18.97 -13.07 9.10
C GLU A 87 18.10 -12.83 7.86
N ARG A 88 18.60 -13.16 6.66
CA ARG A 88 17.86 -12.98 5.41
C ARG A 88 16.58 -13.83 5.38
N LEU A 89 16.67 -15.10 5.77
CA LEU A 89 15.50 -15.96 5.85
C LEU A 89 14.54 -15.51 6.96
N ALA A 90 15.07 -15.12 8.12
CA ALA A 90 14.29 -14.63 9.25
C ALA A 90 13.50 -13.36 8.92
N PHE A 91 14.16 -12.34 8.34
CA PHE A 91 13.49 -11.13 7.87
C PHE A 91 12.46 -11.40 6.77
N GLY A 92 12.77 -12.32 5.84
CA GLY A 92 11.81 -12.73 4.82
C GLY A 92 10.55 -13.35 5.43
N TRP A 93 10.71 -14.22 6.43
CA TRP A 93 9.60 -14.87 7.15
C TRP A 93 8.74 -13.86 7.92
N LEU A 94 9.38 -13.02 8.75
CA LEU A 94 8.69 -11.98 9.51
C LEU A 94 8.01 -10.98 8.58
N GLY A 95 8.70 -10.56 7.52
CA GLY A 95 8.18 -9.62 6.52
C GLY A 95 6.98 -10.19 5.77
N TYR A 96 7.01 -11.48 5.43
CA TYR A 96 5.87 -12.16 4.80
C TYR A 96 4.63 -12.16 5.70
N HIS A 97 4.78 -12.55 6.97
CA HIS A 97 3.66 -12.61 7.90
C HIS A 97 3.14 -11.21 8.26
N TYR A 98 4.02 -10.25 8.50
CA TYR A 98 3.65 -8.86 8.75
C TYR A 98 2.88 -8.26 7.58
N SER A 99 3.38 -8.48 6.35
CA SER A 99 2.70 -8.02 5.14
C SER A 99 1.34 -8.68 4.98
N LYS A 100 1.23 -10.00 5.18
CA LYS A 100 -0.07 -10.69 5.13
C LYS A 100 -1.09 -10.09 6.07
N TRP A 101 -0.71 -9.79 7.30
CA TRP A 101 -1.58 -9.12 8.26
C TRP A 101 -1.93 -7.69 7.81
N LEU A 102 -0.96 -6.93 7.30
CA LEU A 102 -1.20 -5.55 6.82
C LEU A 102 -2.23 -5.49 5.67
N PHE A 103 -2.22 -6.48 4.77
CA PHE A 103 -3.18 -6.55 3.65
C PHE A 103 -4.53 -7.17 4.04
N ASN A 104 -4.52 -8.13 4.96
CA ASN A 104 -5.72 -8.82 5.42
C ASN A 104 -5.74 -8.88 6.96
N PRO A 105 -6.11 -7.79 7.65
CA PRO A 105 -6.06 -7.71 9.10
C PRO A 105 -7.21 -8.50 9.72
N THR A 106 -6.89 -9.71 10.19
CA THR A 106 -7.82 -10.63 10.86
C THR A 106 -7.16 -11.15 12.13
N PRO A 107 -7.93 -11.61 13.14
CA PRO A 107 -7.35 -12.25 14.32
C PRO A 107 -6.38 -13.39 13.97
N GLU A 108 -6.69 -14.16 12.93
CA GLU A 108 -5.90 -15.30 12.47
C GLU A 108 -4.56 -14.87 11.87
N THR A 109 -4.54 -13.82 11.04
CA THR A 109 -3.30 -13.29 10.46
C THR A 109 -2.46 -12.55 11.49
N PHE A 110 -3.09 -11.87 12.44
CA PHE A 110 -2.41 -11.19 13.55
C PHE A 110 -1.74 -12.19 14.50
N ALA A 111 -2.42 -13.30 14.83
CA ALA A 111 -1.86 -14.36 15.68
C ALA A 111 -0.63 -15.07 15.09
N LYS A 112 -0.30 -14.83 13.81
CA LYS A 112 0.94 -15.33 13.19
C LYS A 112 2.14 -14.41 13.42
N LEU A 113 1.94 -13.22 13.96
CA LEU A 113 3.02 -12.30 14.29
C LEU A 113 3.59 -12.67 15.66
N PRO A 114 4.93 -12.68 15.82
CA PRO A 114 5.49 -12.74 17.16
C PRO A 114 5.17 -11.44 17.91
N THR A 115 5.08 -11.52 19.24
CA THR A 115 4.62 -10.40 20.09
C THR A 115 5.44 -9.12 19.90
N PHE A 116 6.75 -9.24 19.68
CA PHE A 116 7.62 -8.08 19.43
C PHE A 116 7.37 -7.39 18.08
N MET A 117 6.69 -8.06 17.13
CA MET A 117 6.30 -7.47 15.84
C MET A 117 4.91 -6.83 15.87
N HIS A 118 4.15 -6.98 16.96
CA HIS A 118 2.87 -6.30 17.10
C HIS A 118 3.07 -4.77 16.96
N PRO A 119 2.17 -4.05 16.26
CA PRO A 119 2.27 -2.61 16.12
C PRO A 119 2.17 -1.91 17.47
N VAL A 120 3.08 -0.98 17.73
CA VAL A 120 2.97 -0.04 18.86
C VAL A 120 2.15 1.19 18.47
N GLU A 121 1.76 2.00 19.45
CA GLU A 121 0.91 3.18 19.22
C GLU A 121 1.55 4.17 18.21
N GLU A 122 2.87 4.38 18.28
CA GLU A 122 3.59 5.29 17.38
C GLU A 122 3.49 4.86 15.92
N GLN A 123 3.57 3.55 15.65
CA GLN A 123 3.43 3.00 14.30
C GLN A 123 2.03 3.28 13.72
N LEU A 124 1.01 3.38 14.57
CA LEU A 124 -0.37 3.65 14.16
C LEU A 124 -0.67 5.13 13.98
N ARG A 125 0.06 6.02 14.65
CA ARG A 125 -0.27 7.45 14.75
C ARG A 125 0.66 8.37 13.99
N ILE A 126 1.92 8.00 13.82
CA ILE A 126 2.95 8.86 13.26
C ILE A 126 3.29 8.37 11.85
N PRO A 127 3.18 9.20 10.80
CA PRO A 127 3.67 8.83 9.47
C PRO A 127 5.17 8.58 9.49
N HIS A 128 5.60 7.42 8.99
CA HIS A 128 7.00 7.01 9.01
C HIS A 128 7.32 6.04 7.86
N PRO A 129 8.60 5.78 7.53
CA PRO A 129 8.95 4.80 6.51
C PRO A 129 8.63 3.39 6.96
N ALA A 130 7.96 2.61 6.10
CA ALA A 130 7.57 1.23 6.40
C ALA A 130 8.74 0.34 6.88
N SER A 131 9.98 0.62 6.47
CA SER A 131 11.15 -0.13 6.94
C SER A 131 11.36 -0.10 8.46
N LEU A 132 10.84 0.90 9.16
CA LEU A 132 10.91 0.96 10.63
C LEU A 132 10.00 -0.08 11.28
N ASP A 133 8.88 -0.45 10.67
CA ASP A 133 7.96 -1.44 11.22
C ASP A 133 8.61 -2.83 11.40
N MET A 134 9.63 -3.10 10.60
CA MET A 134 10.33 -4.38 10.52
C MET A 134 11.48 -4.53 11.52
N LEU A 135 11.75 -3.52 12.35
CA LEU A 135 12.79 -3.61 13.37
C LEU A 135 12.32 -4.48 14.54
N ILE A 136 13.22 -5.34 15.01
CA ILE A 136 12.91 -6.39 15.99
C ILE A 136 12.48 -5.83 17.35
N TRP A 137 13.10 -4.73 17.79
CA TRP A 137 12.86 -4.15 19.11
C TRP A 137 11.83 -3.02 19.02
N PRO A 138 10.64 -3.16 19.66
CA PRO A 138 9.65 -2.09 19.73
C PRO A 138 10.23 -0.76 20.22
N GLU A 139 11.16 -0.81 21.16
CA GLU A 139 11.78 0.38 21.76
C GLU A 139 12.61 1.15 20.71
N ILE A 140 13.36 0.44 19.86
CA ILE A 140 14.11 1.04 18.76
C ILE A 140 13.14 1.62 17.71
N ARG A 141 12.03 0.91 17.41
CA ARG A 141 10.98 1.41 16.51
C ARG A 141 10.42 2.73 17.01
N VAL A 142 10.01 2.79 18.27
CA VAL A 142 9.45 4.00 18.89
C VAL A 142 10.43 5.17 18.77
N THR A 143 11.70 4.97 19.12
CA THR A 143 12.74 5.99 19.03
C THR A 143 12.89 6.52 17.60
N LEU A 144 13.07 5.62 16.63
CA LEU A 144 13.27 6.02 15.24
C LEU A 144 12.03 6.63 14.60
N ILE A 145 10.83 6.20 14.97
CA ILE A 145 9.57 6.77 14.44
C ILE A 145 9.37 8.19 14.96
N ARG A 146 9.58 8.42 16.25
CA ARG A 146 9.41 9.76 16.87
C ARG A 146 10.45 10.75 16.38
N GLU A 147 11.68 10.29 16.12
CA GLU A 147 12.83 11.15 15.80
C GLU A 147 13.31 10.94 14.36
N TRP A 148 12.46 10.42 13.45
CA TRP A 148 12.87 10.00 12.11
C TRP A 148 13.60 11.09 11.32
N GLU A 149 13.18 12.34 11.45
CA GLU A 149 13.79 13.47 10.75
C GLU A 149 15.29 13.61 11.04
N VAL A 150 15.73 13.27 12.26
CA VAL A 150 17.14 13.30 12.67
C VAL A 150 17.97 12.27 11.89
N TYR A 151 17.40 11.09 11.66
CA TYR A 151 18.08 9.95 11.04
C TYR A 151 17.86 9.87 9.52
N SER A 152 16.84 10.56 9.00
CA SER A 152 16.39 10.45 7.60
C SER A 152 17.51 10.69 6.57
N ARG A 153 18.41 11.63 6.85
CA ARG A 153 19.56 11.97 5.98
C ARG A 153 20.64 10.90 5.97
N GLN A 154 20.76 10.12 7.05
CA GLN A 154 21.75 9.06 7.23
C GLN A 154 21.10 7.67 7.16
N ARG A 155 19.89 7.57 6.59
CA ARG A 155 19.11 6.33 6.56
C ARG A 155 19.88 5.14 6.00
N ASP A 156 20.69 5.37 4.96
CA ASP A 156 21.39 4.28 4.27
C ASP A 156 22.56 3.76 5.09
N ASP A 157 23.24 4.63 5.83
CA ASP A 157 24.28 4.27 6.80
C ASP A 157 23.68 3.57 8.02
N LEU A 158 22.58 4.10 8.56
CA LEU A 158 21.87 3.51 9.70
C LEU A 158 21.41 2.09 9.39
N PHE A 159 20.65 1.89 8.30
CA PHE A 159 20.15 0.55 7.95
C PHE A 159 21.25 -0.35 7.37
N GLY A 160 22.26 0.22 6.71
CA GLY A 160 23.42 -0.53 6.22
C GLY A 160 24.22 -1.13 7.37
N PHE A 161 24.51 -0.31 8.38
CA PHE A 161 25.25 -0.75 9.56
C PHE A 161 24.39 -1.64 10.46
N LEU A 162 23.10 -1.33 10.64
CA LEU A 162 22.18 -2.22 11.36
C LEU A 162 22.13 -3.60 10.71
N ALA A 163 22.05 -3.71 9.38
CA ALA A 163 22.06 -5.00 8.71
C ALA A 163 23.37 -5.80 8.94
N CYS A 164 24.49 -5.11 9.13
CA CYS A 164 25.76 -5.75 9.46
C CYS A 164 25.80 -6.25 10.92
N CYS A 165 25.13 -5.54 11.84
CA CYS A 165 25.26 -5.74 13.28
C CYS A 165 24.07 -6.45 13.93
N LEU A 166 22.92 -6.52 13.27
CA LEU A 166 21.76 -7.27 13.73
C LEU A 166 21.96 -8.75 13.37
N LYS A 167 21.74 -9.62 14.36
CA LYS A 167 22.02 -11.05 14.26
C LYS A 167 20.89 -11.87 14.88
N VAL A 168 20.57 -12.99 14.24
CA VAL A 168 19.89 -14.10 14.89
C VAL A 168 20.93 -14.84 15.72
N ARG A 169 20.61 -15.24 16.94
CA ARG A 169 21.47 -16.01 17.86
C ARG A 169 21.59 -17.49 17.44
N TRP A 170 21.79 -17.69 16.14
CA TRP A 170 21.95 -18.99 15.51
C TRP A 170 23.44 -19.38 15.43
N PRO A 171 23.81 -20.63 15.76
CA PRO A 171 25.20 -21.07 15.70
C PRO A 171 25.82 -20.93 14.31
N TRP A 172 27.08 -20.50 14.26
CA TRP A 172 27.80 -20.35 12.99
C TRP A 172 27.94 -21.71 12.30
N GLY A 173 27.59 -21.75 11.00
CA GLY A 173 27.78 -22.93 10.16
C GLY A 173 26.69 -23.99 10.33
N GLU A 174 25.78 -23.82 11.29
CA GLU A 174 24.62 -24.70 11.41
C GLU A 174 23.60 -24.37 10.30
N SER A 175 23.20 -25.38 9.52
CA SER A 175 22.14 -25.21 8.50
C SER A 175 20.84 -24.70 9.14
N ILE A 176 20.17 -23.76 8.49
CA ILE A 176 18.83 -23.25 8.88
C ILE A 176 17.68 -24.08 8.30
N LEU A 177 17.99 -24.96 7.34
CA LEU A 177 17.04 -25.85 6.67
C LEU A 177 17.33 -27.31 7.00
N GLU A 178 16.27 -28.12 7.01
CA GLU A 178 16.33 -29.57 7.12
C GLU A 178 15.37 -30.21 6.11
N ARG A 179 15.49 -31.52 5.89
CA ARG A 179 14.55 -32.26 5.05
C ARG A 179 13.48 -32.90 5.92
N ASP A 180 12.23 -32.79 5.51
CA ASP A 180 11.11 -33.45 6.18
C ASP A 180 10.98 -34.94 5.77
N GLU A 181 9.95 -35.62 6.28
CA GLU A 181 9.65 -37.02 5.96
C GLU A 181 9.40 -37.27 4.46
N ARG A 182 9.04 -36.22 3.71
CA ARG A 182 8.81 -36.27 2.26
C ARG A 182 10.03 -35.86 1.45
N ASN A 183 11.18 -35.67 2.11
CA ASN A 183 12.43 -35.21 1.53
C ASN A 183 12.36 -33.76 0.98
N GLU A 184 11.38 -32.97 1.41
CA GLU A 184 11.24 -31.56 1.05
C GLU A 184 12.08 -30.67 1.98
N LEU A 185 12.64 -29.59 1.43
CA LEU A 185 13.49 -28.67 2.20
C LEU A 185 12.61 -27.69 2.99
N VAL A 186 12.67 -27.78 4.32
CA VAL A 186 11.86 -26.99 5.25
C VAL A 186 12.73 -26.22 6.24
N ILE A 187 12.17 -25.17 6.85
CA ILE A 187 12.85 -24.44 7.92
C ILE A 187 12.96 -25.32 9.15
N LYS A 188 14.15 -25.40 9.75
CA LYS A 188 14.34 -26.13 11.01
C LYS A 188 13.40 -25.60 12.08
N LYS A 189 12.73 -26.51 12.79
CA LYS A 189 11.83 -26.13 13.90
C LYS A 189 12.50 -25.22 14.93
N ARG A 190 13.72 -25.58 15.37
CA ARG A 190 14.51 -24.79 16.34
C ARG A 190 14.87 -23.39 15.81
N PHE A 191 15.16 -23.28 14.50
CA PHE A 191 15.45 -21.98 13.88
C PHE A 191 14.18 -21.13 13.83
N HIS A 192 13.05 -21.72 13.43
CA HIS A 192 11.76 -21.03 13.43
C HIS A 192 11.38 -20.52 14.83
N GLU A 193 11.50 -21.35 15.87
CA GLU A 193 11.22 -20.95 17.26
C GLU A 193 12.12 -19.78 17.69
N MET A 194 13.39 -19.79 17.29
CA MET A 194 14.34 -18.73 17.61
C MET A 194 13.96 -17.39 16.97
N ILE A 195 13.63 -17.36 15.67
CA ILE A 195 13.30 -16.09 14.99
C ILE A 195 11.95 -15.51 15.42
N MET A 196 11.08 -16.34 16.01
CA MET A 196 9.78 -15.96 16.56
C MET A 196 9.86 -15.47 18.03
N CYS A 197 11.05 -15.42 18.61
CA CYS A 197 11.31 -14.97 19.98
C CYS A 197 12.20 -13.71 19.96
N LYS A 198 11.90 -12.68 20.79
CA LYS A 198 12.69 -11.43 20.82
C LYS A 198 14.14 -11.70 21.22
N GLU A 199 14.33 -12.60 22.18
CA GLU A 199 15.61 -13.04 22.75
C GLU A 199 16.46 -13.84 21.74
N GLY A 200 15.84 -14.38 20.69
CA GLY A 200 16.52 -15.02 19.58
C GLY A 200 17.32 -14.06 18.70
N TRP A 201 17.22 -12.75 18.94
CA TRP A 201 17.91 -11.71 18.21
C TRP A 201 18.93 -10.99 19.11
N GLY A 202 19.91 -10.35 18.46
CA GLY A 202 20.85 -9.48 19.11
C GLY A 202 21.42 -8.42 18.18
N ILE A 203 21.99 -7.38 18.77
CA ILE A 203 22.75 -6.33 18.10
C ILE A 203 24.16 -6.33 18.67
N THR A 204 25.15 -6.08 17.82
CA THR A 204 26.55 -6.07 18.25
C THR A 204 26.94 -4.76 18.94
N ARG A 205 28.04 -4.78 19.70
CA ARG A 205 28.54 -3.60 20.43
C ARG A 205 28.91 -2.45 19.49
N GLU A 206 29.35 -2.75 18.27
CA GLU A 206 29.74 -1.76 17.28
C GLU A 206 28.56 -0.88 16.88
N PHE A 207 27.37 -1.46 16.69
CA PHE A 207 26.17 -0.66 16.39
C PHE A 207 25.78 0.24 17.55
N VAL A 208 25.82 -0.29 18.78
CA VAL A 208 25.54 0.49 19.99
C VAL A 208 26.55 1.64 20.15
N GLY A 209 27.82 1.42 19.80
CA GLY A 209 28.85 2.46 19.85
C GLY A 209 28.65 3.60 18.84
N VAL A 210 28.16 3.30 17.63
CA VAL A 210 27.93 4.30 16.58
C VAL A 210 26.57 4.99 16.72
N TRP A 211 25.54 4.24 17.12
CA TRP A 211 24.15 4.71 17.23
C TRP A 211 23.57 4.53 18.65
N PRO A 212 24.22 5.07 19.70
CA PRO A 212 23.78 4.86 21.08
C PRO A 212 22.37 5.42 21.34
N ASP A 213 22.04 6.53 20.68
CA ASP A 213 20.73 7.17 20.82
C ASP A 213 19.57 6.34 20.25
N VAL A 214 19.84 5.51 19.24
CA VAL A 214 18.84 4.67 18.58
C VAL A 214 18.39 3.52 19.50
N VAL A 215 19.27 3.03 20.35
CA VAL A 215 19.02 1.92 21.28
C VAL A 215 18.58 2.38 22.67
N ARG A 216 18.27 3.68 22.84
CA ARG A 216 17.75 4.20 24.12
C ARG A 216 16.45 3.48 24.49
N GLY A 217 16.37 3.04 25.74
CA GLY A 217 15.22 2.32 26.28
C GLY A 217 15.24 0.81 26.04
N VAL A 218 16.23 0.30 25.30
CA VAL A 218 16.52 -1.14 25.26
C VAL A 218 17.45 -1.48 26.42
N ASP A 219 17.22 -2.62 27.09
CA ASP A 219 18.25 -3.19 27.95
C ASP A 219 19.40 -3.70 27.07
N VAL A 220 20.42 -2.86 26.93
CA VAL A 220 21.60 -3.14 26.09
C VAL A 220 22.26 -4.45 26.52
N GLY A 221 22.27 -4.78 27.82
CA GLY A 221 22.87 -6.02 28.31
C GLY A 221 22.20 -7.27 27.74
N GLU A 222 20.87 -7.26 27.61
CA GLU A 222 20.09 -8.40 27.12
C GLU A 222 20.14 -8.54 25.59
N VAL A 223 20.27 -7.43 24.86
CA VAL A 223 20.26 -7.44 23.40
C VAL A 223 21.65 -7.54 22.79
N LEU A 224 22.70 -7.31 23.57
CA LEU A 224 24.06 -7.41 23.07
C LEU A 224 24.37 -8.85 22.63
N MET A 225 24.97 -8.95 21.46
CA MET A 225 25.53 -10.18 20.94
C MET A 225 27.04 -10.01 20.80
N GLU A 226 27.78 -10.86 21.50
CA GLU A 226 29.21 -11.04 21.25
C GLU A 226 29.37 -11.92 20.01
N ILE A 227 30.03 -11.39 18.99
CA ILE A 227 30.46 -12.20 17.84
C ILE A 227 31.76 -12.87 18.28
N GLY A 228 31.69 -14.18 18.55
CA GLY A 228 32.86 -15.05 18.68
C GLY A 228 33.40 -15.46 17.32
#